data_AF-A0A8B6EJC9-F1
#
_entry.id   AF-A0A8B6EJC9-F1
#
_cell.length_a   1.000
_cell.length_b   1.000
_cell.length_c   1.000
_cell.angle_alpha   90.00
_cell.angle_beta   90.00
_cell.angle_gamma   90.00
#
_symmetry.space_group_name_H-M   'P 1'
#
loop_
_entity.id
_entity.type
_entity.pdbx_description
1 polymer ?
#
loop_
_entity_poly.entity_id
_entity_poly.type
_entity_poly.pdbx_seq_one_letter_code
_entity_poly.pdbx_strand_id
1 'polypeptide(L)'
;MNNTESEKDKNGSLEPRVVLIDSHKDKVEPSERQKIDDACSDRIDSYVNTVSGVAQHHINDDYFISNTVMSVNDDNVFQKIRQAIIVLARNTKTWNKDYPLKFIQLEKLLHVKKKEWPIISMEKMKQISSDWKRMNSSFFLKYHHEIRALVYFEDLSNYIVLDTQWLADAFKCIVTADKLRSGKGRHLGTKAWDDLNNKGILYSQMLKFIIETN
;
A
#
# COMPACT_ATOMS: atom_id res chain seq x y z
N MET A 1 19.84 -3.29 -20.03
CA MET A 1 20.66 -4.18 -19.17
C MET A 1 19.76 -4.65 -18.05
N ASN A 2 19.32 -5.91 -18.11
CA ASN A 2 18.40 -6.51 -17.15
C ASN A 2 19.21 -6.98 -15.94
N ASN A 3 19.16 -6.22 -14.84
CA ASN A 3 19.59 -6.71 -13.52
C ASN A 3 18.33 -6.99 -12.69
N THR A 4 17.82 -8.21 -12.80
CA THR A 4 16.79 -8.76 -11.92
C THR A 4 17.34 -9.95 -11.15
N GLU A 5 18.52 -9.79 -10.57
CA GLU A 5 18.87 -10.54 -9.35
C GLU A 5 18.50 -9.63 -8.19
N SER A 6 17.31 -9.86 -7.61
CA SER A 6 16.98 -9.30 -6.31
C SER A 6 17.99 -9.87 -5.32
N GLU A 7 18.98 -9.07 -4.89
CA GLU A 7 19.97 -9.55 -3.92
C GLU A 7 19.23 -9.98 -2.66
N LYS A 8 19.26 -11.29 -2.40
CA LYS A 8 18.77 -11.88 -1.18
C LYS A 8 19.45 -11.24 0.02
N ASP A 9 18.74 -11.09 1.12
CA ASP A 9 19.35 -10.67 2.38
C ASP A 9 20.27 -11.77 2.94
N LYS A 10 20.90 -11.49 4.10
CA LYS A 10 21.80 -12.44 4.78
C LYS A 10 21.13 -13.78 5.13
N ASN A 11 19.80 -13.85 5.11
CA ASN A 11 19.00 -15.03 5.44
C ASN A 11 18.37 -15.67 4.18
N GLY A 12 18.74 -15.22 2.98
CA GLY A 12 18.21 -15.77 1.73
C GLY A 12 16.83 -15.23 1.34
N SER A 13 16.29 -14.24 2.06
CA SER A 13 14.97 -13.66 1.78
C SER A 13 15.01 -12.57 0.72
N LEU A 14 13.91 -12.44 -0.03
CA LEU A 14 13.69 -11.43 -1.07
C LEU A 14 12.71 -10.35 -0.61
N GLU A 15 12.83 -9.15 -1.19
CA GLU A 15 11.87 -8.06 -1.02
C GLU A 15 10.83 -8.09 -2.16
N PRO A 16 9.51 -7.95 -1.88
CA PRO A 16 8.93 -7.65 -0.57
C PRO A 16 8.89 -8.89 0.34
N ARG A 17 9.13 -8.66 1.64
CA ARG A 17 8.96 -9.67 2.69
C ARG A 17 7.47 -9.86 2.97
N VAL A 18 7.03 -11.10 3.12
CA VAL A 18 5.63 -11.48 3.31
C VAL A 18 5.51 -12.28 4.60
N VAL A 19 4.56 -11.87 5.44
CA VAL A 19 4.10 -12.64 6.60
C VAL A 19 2.68 -13.09 6.31
N LEU A 20 2.43 -14.39 6.39
CA LEU A 20 1.11 -14.96 6.17
C LEU A 20 0.34 -15.00 7.49
N ILE A 21 -0.92 -14.60 7.43
CA ILE A 21 -1.81 -14.56 8.59
C ILE A 21 -3.06 -15.35 8.24
N ASP A 22 -3.14 -16.57 8.77
CA ASP A 22 -4.35 -17.37 8.72
C ASP A 22 -5.26 -16.89 9.85
N SER A 23 -6.36 -16.24 9.48
CA SER A 23 -7.28 -15.64 10.44
C SER A 23 -8.45 -16.57 10.74
N HIS A 24 -9.28 -16.21 11.72
CA HIS A 24 -10.51 -16.93 12.10
C HIS A 24 -10.30 -18.28 12.79
N LYS A 25 -9.21 -18.48 13.52
CA LYS A 25 -9.00 -19.66 14.38
C LYS A 25 -10.13 -19.91 15.38
N ASP A 26 -10.81 -18.84 15.80
CA ASP A 26 -11.99 -18.90 16.67
C ASP A 26 -13.19 -19.59 16.04
N LYS A 27 -13.27 -19.65 14.71
CA LYS A 27 -14.34 -20.37 13.98
C LYS A 27 -14.01 -21.84 13.75
N VAL A 28 -12.84 -22.30 14.19
CA VAL A 28 -12.40 -23.70 14.06
C VAL A 28 -12.55 -24.39 15.41
N GLU A 29 -13.14 -25.58 15.38
CA GLU A 29 -13.30 -26.44 16.54
C GLU A 29 -11.94 -26.73 17.19
N PRO A 30 -11.80 -26.63 18.52
CA PRO A 30 -10.50 -26.78 19.20
C PRO A 30 -9.73 -28.05 18.85
N SER A 31 -10.44 -29.17 18.63
CA SER A 31 -9.86 -30.46 18.22
C SER A 31 -9.29 -30.47 16.80
N GLU A 32 -9.74 -29.56 15.93
CA GLU A 32 -9.34 -29.49 14.53
C GLU A 32 -8.27 -28.42 14.27
N ARG A 33 -8.05 -27.50 15.22
CA ARG A 33 -7.15 -26.35 15.03
C ARG A 33 -5.75 -26.76 14.61
N GLN A 34 -5.13 -27.74 15.27
CA GLN A 34 -3.78 -28.18 14.92
C GLN A 34 -3.74 -28.78 13.52
N LYS A 35 -4.73 -29.62 13.19
CA LYS A 35 -4.81 -30.25 11.87
C LYS A 35 -4.98 -29.22 10.74
N ILE A 36 -5.74 -28.15 10.98
CA ILE A 36 -5.90 -27.07 10.01
C ILE A 36 -4.63 -26.23 9.89
N ASP A 37 -3.97 -25.94 11.02
CA ASP A 37 -2.68 -25.23 11.06
C ASP A 37 -1.64 -25.98 10.21
N ASP A 38 -1.45 -27.27 10.49
CA ASP A 38 -0.52 -28.14 9.76
C ASP A 38 -0.86 -28.18 8.25
N ALA A 39 -2.14 -28.32 7.91
CA ALA A 39 -2.59 -28.38 6.52
C ALA A 39 -2.41 -27.06 5.76
N CYS A 40 -2.51 -25.91 6.45
CA CYS A 40 -2.23 -24.60 5.87
C CYS A 40 -0.73 -24.46 5.56
N SER A 41 0.15 -24.79 6.51
CA SER A 41 1.60 -24.75 6.31
C SER A 41 2.03 -25.69 5.19
N ASP A 42 1.52 -26.93 5.15
CA ASP A 42 1.79 -27.90 4.07
C ASP A 42 1.37 -27.36 2.69
N ARG A 43 0.23 -26.66 2.62
CA ARG A 43 -0.28 -26.08 1.37
C ARG A 43 0.56 -24.90 0.91
N ILE A 44 1.05 -24.08 1.84
CA ILE A 44 1.98 -22.99 1.55
C ILE A 44 3.28 -23.57 0.99
N ASP A 45 3.87 -24.56 1.66
CA ASP A 45 5.08 -25.23 1.22
C ASP A 45 4.90 -25.87 -0.16
N SER A 46 3.79 -26.56 -0.39
CA SER A 46 3.45 -27.13 -1.70
C SER A 46 3.30 -26.07 -2.80
N TYR A 47 2.59 -24.97 -2.52
CA TYR A 47 2.41 -23.87 -3.48
C TYR A 47 3.75 -23.20 -3.81
N VAL A 48 4.56 -22.94 -2.79
CA VAL A 48 5.89 -22.37 -2.89
C VAL A 48 6.84 -23.25 -3.71
N ASN A 49 6.78 -24.57 -3.50
CA ASN A 49 7.57 -25.54 -4.26
C ASN A 49 7.09 -25.65 -5.72
N THR A 50 5.82 -25.36 -5.99
CA THR A 50 5.21 -25.43 -7.34
C THR A 50 5.43 -24.14 -8.14
N VAL A 51 5.32 -22.98 -7.51
CA VAL A 51 5.45 -21.66 -8.14
C VAL A 51 6.86 -21.15 -7.89
N SER A 52 7.81 -21.55 -8.77
CA SER A 52 9.21 -21.10 -8.86
C SER A 52 9.85 -20.68 -7.53
N GLY A 53 10.86 -21.40 -7.02
CA GLY A 53 11.48 -21.19 -5.69
C GLY A 53 11.84 -19.75 -5.26
N VAL A 54 11.80 -18.77 -6.16
CA VAL A 54 11.67 -17.33 -5.87
C VAL A 54 10.57 -17.01 -4.84
N ALA A 55 9.36 -17.57 -4.95
CA ALA A 55 8.25 -17.27 -4.03
C ALA A 55 8.56 -17.68 -2.58
N GLN A 56 9.31 -18.77 -2.39
CA GLN A 56 9.77 -19.24 -1.08
C GLN A 56 10.57 -18.18 -0.36
N HIS A 57 11.36 -17.42 -1.10
CA HIS A 57 12.26 -16.45 -0.52
C HIS A 57 11.52 -15.18 -0.06
N HIS A 58 10.26 -14.97 -0.45
CA HIS A 58 9.46 -13.84 0.01
C HIS A 58 8.67 -14.16 1.29
N ILE A 59 8.26 -15.41 1.52
CA ILE A 59 7.49 -15.79 2.70
C ILE A 59 8.45 -16.03 3.87
N ASN A 60 8.24 -15.29 4.96
CA ASN A 60 9.16 -15.28 6.09
C ASN A 60 8.61 -16.03 7.31
N ASP A 61 7.31 -15.93 7.54
CA ASP A 61 6.62 -16.54 8.68
C ASP A 61 5.13 -16.68 8.34
N ASP A 62 4.47 -17.62 9.01
CA ASP A 62 3.03 -17.84 9.01
C ASP A 62 2.48 -17.90 10.45
N TYR A 63 1.26 -17.40 10.65
CA TYR A 63 0.61 -17.38 11.96
C TYR A 63 -0.89 -17.66 11.86
N PHE A 64 -1.38 -18.61 12.65
CA PHE A 64 -2.81 -18.89 12.78
C PHE A 64 -3.43 -18.20 14.01
N ILE A 65 -4.27 -17.21 13.76
CA ILE A 65 -4.79 -16.26 14.76
C ILE A 65 -6.30 -16.34 14.98
N SER A 66 -6.72 -16.09 16.22
CA SER A 66 -8.12 -15.83 16.57
C SER A 66 -8.46 -14.35 16.35
N ASN A 67 -9.65 -14.06 15.81
CA ASN A 67 -10.11 -12.68 15.58
C ASN A 67 -10.91 -12.11 16.76
N THR A 68 -11.35 -12.95 17.70
CA THR A 68 -12.35 -12.58 18.72
C THR A 68 -11.85 -12.77 20.14
N VAL A 69 -10.77 -13.51 20.35
CA VAL A 69 -10.30 -13.88 21.69
C VAL A 69 -8.97 -13.18 21.98
N MET A 70 -8.98 -12.23 22.92
CA MET A 70 -7.78 -11.72 23.57
C MET A 70 -7.46 -12.60 24.79
N SER A 71 -7.19 -13.89 24.57
CA SER A 71 -6.68 -14.73 25.64
C SER A 71 -5.20 -14.43 25.86
N VAL A 72 -4.67 -14.73 27.04
CA VAL A 72 -3.23 -14.62 27.35
C VAL A 72 -2.35 -15.37 26.34
N ASN A 73 -2.88 -16.45 25.74
CA ASN A 73 -2.18 -17.21 24.70
C ASN A 73 -2.22 -16.53 23.32
N ASP A 74 -3.29 -15.82 22.97
CA ASP A 74 -3.37 -15.07 21.70
C ASP A 74 -2.53 -13.78 21.75
N ASP A 75 -2.43 -13.14 22.92
CA ASP A 75 -1.47 -12.04 23.16
C ASP A 75 -0.03 -12.47 22.86
N ASN A 76 0.33 -13.73 23.13
CA ASN A 76 1.63 -14.29 22.79
C ASN A 76 1.83 -14.40 21.26
N VAL A 77 0.80 -14.81 20.51
CA VAL A 77 0.90 -14.88 19.02
C VAL A 77 1.03 -13.48 18.43
N PHE A 78 0.26 -12.50 18.90
CA PHE A 78 0.43 -11.11 18.45
C PHE A 78 1.78 -10.52 18.84
N GLN A 79 2.34 -10.88 20.00
CA GLN A 79 3.71 -10.52 20.36
C GLN A 79 4.73 -11.13 19.40
N LYS A 80 4.58 -12.41 19.03
CA LYS A 80 5.43 -13.07 18.01
C LYS A 80 5.34 -12.34 16.67
N ILE A 81 4.14 -12.03 16.19
CA ILE A 81 3.94 -11.27 14.94
C ILE A 81 4.63 -9.90 15.01
N ARG A 82 4.45 -9.15 16.10
CA ARG A 82 5.13 -7.85 16.30
C ARG A 82 6.64 -8.01 16.26
N GLN A 83 7.17 -9.03 16.93
CA GLN A 83 8.60 -9.29 16.97
C GLN A 83 9.14 -9.68 15.59
N ALA A 84 8.42 -10.52 14.84
CA ALA A 84 8.75 -10.89 13.47
C ALA A 84 8.78 -9.65 12.57
N ILE A 85 7.76 -8.80 12.62
CA ILE A 85 7.74 -7.53 11.87
C ILE A 85 8.95 -6.66 12.20
N ILE A 86 9.32 -6.53 13.49
CA ILE A 86 10.50 -5.74 13.90
C ILE A 86 11.78 -6.35 13.32
N VAL A 87 11.96 -7.67 13.38
CA VAL A 87 13.13 -8.36 12.85
C VAL A 87 13.21 -8.20 11.34
N LEU A 88 12.10 -8.43 10.63
CA LEU A 88 12.03 -8.29 9.18
C LEU A 88 12.30 -6.85 8.74
N ALA A 89 11.72 -5.86 9.43
CA ALA A 89 11.97 -4.45 9.16
C ALA A 89 13.45 -4.08 9.33
N ARG A 90 14.10 -4.55 10.41
CA ARG A 90 15.53 -4.32 10.67
C ARG A 90 16.46 -4.87 9.60
N ASN A 91 16.02 -5.92 8.90
CA ASN A 91 16.80 -6.57 7.86
C ASN A 91 16.52 -6.00 6.45
N THR A 92 15.55 -5.09 6.30
CA THR A 92 15.30 -4.42 5.01
C THR A 92 16.50 -3.59 4.57
N LYS A 93 16.69 -3.45 3.25
CA LYS A 93 17.81 -2.67 2.73
C LYS A 93 17.77 -1.23 3.25
N THR A 94 16.60 -0.65 3.46
CA THR A 94 16.39 0.75 3.86
C THR A 94 16.63 1.02 5.34
N TRP A 95 16.69 0.00 6.19
CA TRP A 95 16.89 0.17 7.62
C TRP A 95 18.27 0.72 7.97
N ASN A 96 18.35 1.66 8.93
CA ASN A 96 19.59 2.33 9.36
C ASN A 96 20.39 3.00 8.23
N LYS A 97 19.82 3.24 7.04
CA LYS A 97 20.47 4.06 6.03
C LYS A 97 20.49 5.52 6.46
N ASP A 98 21.58 6.22 6.13
CA ASP A 98 21.70 7.64 6.37
C ASP A 98 20.55 8.40 5.70
N TYR A 99 19.82 9.15 6.51
CA TYR A 99 18.68 9.94 6.06
C TYR A 99 19.00 11.44 6.12
N PRO A 100 18.91 12.18 5.01
CA PRO A 100 19.23 13.60 5.02
C PRO A 100 18.33 14.38 6.00
N LEU A 101 18.93 15.03 7.02
CA LEU A 101 18.19 15.84 8.00
C LEU A 101 17.28 16.91 7.38
N LYS A 102 17.67 17.44 6.21
CA LYS A 102 16.89 18.44 5.46
C LYS A 102 15.57 17.87 4.94
N PHE A 103 15.48 16.56 4.72
CA PHE A 103 14.23 15.92 4.30
C PHE A 103 13.23 15.88 5.46
N ILE A 104 13.70 15.62 6.68
CA ILE A 104 12.87 15.51 7.88
C ILE A 104 12.04 16.78 8.14
N GLN A 105 12.64 17.95 7.98
CA GLN A 105 11.93 19.22 8.18
C GLN A 105 10.78 19.39 7.18
N LEU A 106 11.05 19.04 5.93
CA LEU A 106 10.06 19.12 4.87
C LEU A 106 8.96 18.08 5.00
N GLU A 107 9.32 16.83 5.33
CA GLU A 107 8.37 15.74 5.61
C GLU A 107 7.39 16.12 6.71
N LYS A 108 7.88 16.68 7.83
CA LYS A 108 7.02 17.11 8.94
C LYS A 108 6.01 18.16 8.49
N LEU A 109 6.47 19.15 7.72
CA LEU A 109 5.59 20.19 7.17
C LEU A 109 4.53 19.59 6.24
N LEU A 110 4.94 18.75 5.30
CA LEU A 110 4.05 18.09 4.34
C LEU A 110 3.06 17.15 5.04
N HIS A 111 3.50 16.42 6.07
CA HIS A 111 2.65 15.52 6.83
C HIS A 111 1.50 16.26 7.54
N VAL A 112 1.79 17.43 8.11
CA VAL A 112 0.76 18.29 8.73
C VAL A 112 -0.18 18.84 7.65
N LYS A 113 0.35 19.20 6.48
CA LYS A 113 -0.42 19.86 5.42
C LYS A 113 -1.15 18.93 4.46
N LYS A 114 -0.84 17.63 4.41
CA LYS A 114 -1.41 16.71 3.41
C LYS A 114 -2.94 16.66 3.40
N LYS A 115 -3.60 16.86 4.55
CA LYS A 115 -5.07 16.91 4.62
C LYS A 115 -5.66 18.19 4.04
N GLU A 116 -4.96 19.32 4.22
CA GLU A 116 -5.36 20.62 3.65
C GLU A 116 -5.01 20.70 2.16
N TRP A 117 -3.87 20.12 1.77
CA TRP A 117 -3.33 20.09 0.41
C TRP A 117 -3.09 18.64 -0.03
N PRO A 118 -4.14 17.88 -0.37
CA PRO A 118 -3.98 16.49 -0.85
C PRO A 118 -3.09 16.40 -2.08
N ILE A 119 -3.13 17.44 -2.90
CA ILE A 119 -2.23 17.69 -4.03
C ILE A 119 -1.58 19.07 -3.82
N ILE A 120 -0.28 19.16 -4.09
CA ILE A 120 0.48 20.40 -4.09
C ILE A 120 1.13 20.61 -5.46
N SER A 121 1.16 21.86 -5.92
CA SER A 121 1.92 22.21 -7.13
C SER A 121 3.42 22.28 -6.85
N MET A 122 4.24 22.01 -7.85
CA MET A 122 5.69 22.16 -7.73
C MET A 122 6.13 23.59 -7.42
N GLU A 123 5.37 24.59 -7.86
CA GLU A 123 5.62 25.99 -7.49
C GLU A 123 5.39 26.23 -6.01
N LYS A 124 4.27 25.74 -5.47
CA LYS A 124 3.98 25.85 -4.04
C LYS A 124 5.02 25.09 -3.21
N MET A 125 5.45 23.93 -3.69
CA MET A 125 6.50 23.12 -3.07
C MET A 125 7.82 23.91 -2.94
N LYS A 126 8.23 24.61 -4.01
CA LYS A 126 9.40 25.52 -4.01
C LYS A 126 9.24 26.72 -3.08
N GLN A 127 8.02 27.21 -2.86
CA GLN A 127 7.75 28.34 -1.97
C GLN A 127 7.82 27.95 -0.49
N ILE A 128 7.29 26.79 -0.12
CA ILE A 128 7.23 26.38 1.29
C ILE A 128 8.54 25.77 1.81
N SER A 129 9.46 25.41 0.90
CA SER A 129 10.79 24.91 1.25
C SER A 129 11.86 25.84 0.69
N SER A 130 12.41 26.69 1.56
CA SER A 130 13.55 27.56 1.22
C SER A 130 14.77 26.77 0.75
N ASP A 131 14.91 25.52 1.22
CA ASP A 131 15.97 24.61 0.84
C ASP A 131 15.66 23.75 -0.40
N TRP A 132 14.49 23.89 -1.04
CA TRP A 132 14.08 23.06 -2.19
C TRP A 132 15.14 23.01 -3.32
N LYS A 133 15.79 24.15 -3.59
CA LYS A 133 16.86 24.26 -4.61
C LYS A 133 18.21 23.69 -4.12
N ARG A 134 18.45 23.71 -2.81
CA ARG A 134 19.69 23.22 -2.18
C ARG A 134 19.64 21.73 -1.87
N MET A 135 18.44 21.16 -1.78
CA MET A 135 18.23 19.73 -1.67
C MET A 135 18.19 19.08 -3.05
N ASN A 136 18.60 17.81 -3.13
CA ASN A 136 18.36 17.00 -4.32
C ASN A 136 16.86 16.65 -4.37
N SER A 137 16.05 17.57 -4.88
CA SER A 137 14.59 17.46 -4.92
C SER A 137 14.08 16.32 -5.78
N SER A 138 14.80 15.96 -6.86
CA SER A 138 14.47 14.77 -7.65
C SER A 138 14.65 13.50 -6.83
N PHE A 139 15.76 13.38 -6.10
CA PHE A 139 15.98 12.25 -5.18
C PHE A 139 14.94 12.23 -4.06
N PHE A 140 14.59 13.38 -3.47
CA PHE A 140 13.52 13.47 -2.46
C PHE A 140 12.21 12.90 -3.00
N LEU A 141 11.76 13.37 -4.17
CA LEU A 141 10.49 12.95 -4.76
C LEU A 141 10.48 11.47 -5.13
N LYS A 142 11.55 10.96 -5.75
CA LYS A 142 11.68 9.54 -6.11
C LYS A 142 11.68 8.64 -4.89
N TYR A 143 12.50 8.97 -3.89
CA TYR A 143 12.57 8.22 -2.64
C TYR A 143 11.20 8.16 -1.95
N HIS A 144 10.53 9.31 -1.79
CA HIS A 144 9.22 9.35 -1.12
C HIS A 144 8.10 8.69 -1.92
N HIS A 145 8.22 8.67 -3.26
CA HIS A 145 7.35 7.91 -4.13
C HIS A 145 7.51 6.40 -3.93
N GLU A 146 8.76 5.90 -3.88
CA GLU A 146 9.07 4.49 -3.68
C GLU A 146 8.56 3.96 -2.33
N ILE A 147 8.72 4.76 -1.27
CA ILE A 147 8.18 4.40 0.06
C ILE A 147 6.69 4.73 0.23
N ARG A 148 6.01 5.19 -0.84
CA ARG A 148 4.58 5.54 -0.88
C ARG A 148 4.17 6.62 0.13
N ALA A 149 5.11 7.45 0.57
CA ALA A 149 4.83 8.60 1.44
C ALA A 149 4.14 9.75 0.67
N LEU A 150 4.40 9.85 -0.63
CA LEU A 150 3.71 10.71 -1.59
C LEU A 150 3.63 10.02 -2.95
N VAL A 151 2.92 10.58 -3.92
CA VAL A 151 2.97 10.14 -5.32
C VAL A 151 3.50 11.25 -6.20
N TYR A 152 4.51 10.93 -7.01
CA TYR A 152 5.10 11.82 -7.99
C TYR A 152 5.29 11.05 -9.30
N PHE A 153 4.87 11.66 -10.40
CA PHE A 153 5.07 11.12 -11.75
C PHE A 153 5.91 12.12 -12.54
N GLU A 154 6.97 11.64 -13.20
CA GLU A 154 7.80 12.51 -14.05
C GLU A 154 6.98 13.12 -15.20
N ASP A 155 6.04 12.34 -15.76
CA ASP A 155 5.15 12.79 -16.84
C ASP A 155 4.04 13.77 -16.38
N LEU A 156 3.78 13.84 -15.07
CA LEU A 156 2.91 14.84 -14.43
C LEU A 156 3.71 15.66 -13.41
N SER A 157 4.91 16.09 -13.78
CA SER A 157 5.86 16.72 -12.87
C SER A 157 5.39 18.00 -12.19
N ASN A 158 4.29 18.61 -12.64
CA ASN A 158 3.76 19.85 -12.09
C ASN A 158 3.05 19.67 -10.74
N TYR A 159 2.64 18.45 -10.42
CA TYR A 159 1.86 18.15 -9.22
C TYR A 159 2.48 17.01 -8.44
N ILE A 160 2.34 17.08 -7.11
CA ILE A 160 2.73 16.04 -6.19
C ILE A 160 1.49 15.71 -5.34
N VAL A 161 1.16 14.43 -5.24
CA VAL A 161 0.08 13.98 -4.35
C VAL A 161 0.68 13.72 -2.98
N LEU A 162 0.29 14.50 -1.98
CA LEU A 162 0.74 14.36 -0.60
C LEU A 162 -0.10 13.37 0.20
N ASP A 163 -1.38 13.24 -0.15
CA ASP A 163 -2.29 12.30 0.51
C ASP A 163 -2.62 11.14 -0.44
N THR A 164 -1.90 10.03 -0.27
CA THR A 164 -2.08 8.83 -1.08
C THR A 164 -3.43 8.16 -0.86
N GLN A 165 -4.03 8.32 0.33
CA GLN A 165 -5.36 7.80 0.62
C GLN A 165 -6.43 8.61 -0.10
N TRP A 166 -6.30 9.95 -0.11
CA TRP A 166 -7.20 10.81 -0.88
C TRP A 166 -7.22 10.43 -2.37
N LEU A 167 -6.05 10.12 -2.95
CA LEU A 167 -5.97 9.67 -4.34
C LEU A 167 -6.64 8.31 -4.54
N ALA A 168 -6.39 7.36 -3.64
CA ALA A 168 -7.04 6.04 -3.69
C ALA A 168 -8.57 6.17 -3.59
N ASP A 169 -9.06 7.05 -2.72
CA ASP A 169 -10.49 7.33 -2.55
C ASP A 169 -11.08 7.99 -3.79
N ALA A 170 -10.37 8.93 -4.43
CA ALA A 170 -10.78 9.52 -5.70
C ALA A 170 -10.94 8.45 -6.80
N PHE A 171 -9.96 7.56 -6.95
CA PHE A 171 -10.06 6.44 -7.89
C PHE A 171 -11.19 5.48 -7.52
N LYS A 172 -11.37 5.18 -6.23
CA LYS A 172 -12.47 4.34 -5.76
C LYS A 172 -13.82 4.94 -6.13
N CYS A 173 -14.01 6.25 -5.99
CA CYS A 173 -15.24 6.95 -6.38
C CYS A 173 -15.53 6.77 -7.88
N ILE A 174 -14.50 6.88 -8.73
CA ILE A 174 -14.62 6.68 -10.19
C ILE A 174 -14.93 5.23 -10.53
N VAL A 175 -14.15 4.28 -10.00
CA VAL A 175 -14.28 2.85 -10.33
C VAL A 175 -15.58 2.27 -9.80
N THR A 176 -16.09 2.79 -8.67
CA THR A 176 -17.37 2.35 -8.09
C THR A 176 -18.56 3.24 -8.47
N ALA A 177 -18.36 4.15 -9.43
CA ALA A 177 -19.37 5.12 -9.84
C ALA A 177 -20.66 4.51 -10.38
N ASP A 178 -20.64 3.26 -10.88
CA ASP A 178 -21.86 2.56 -11.33
C ASP A 178 -22.93 2.45 -10.23
N LYS A 179 -22.54 2.52 -8.96
CA LYS A 179 -23.50 2.59 -7.84
C LYS A 179 -24.36 3.86 -7.88
N LEU A 180 -23.90 4.92 -8.53
CA LEU A 180 -24.62 6.19 -8.71
C LEU A 180 -25.55 6.17 -9.93
N ARG A 181 -25.44 5.16 -10.81
CA ARG A 181 -26.30 4.98 -11.99
C ARG A 181 -27.78 4.97 -11.61
N SER A 182 -28.10 4.32 -10.50
CA SER A 182 -29.42 4.36 -9.87
C SER A 182 -29.50 5.53 -8.88
N GLY A 183 -30.58 6.32 -8.96
CA GLY A 183 -30.77 7.49 -8.08
C GLY A 183 -30.22 8.78 -8.69
N LYS A 184 -29.29 9.44 -7.99
CA LYS A 184 -28.80 10.80 -8.34
C LYS A 184 -28.20 10.88 -9.75
N GLY A 185 -27.59 9.81 -10.26
CA GLY A 185 -26.93 9.77 -11.57
C GLY A 185 -27.83 9.44 -12.76
N ARG A 186 -29.15 9.27 -12.55
CA ARG A 186 -30.10 8.90 -13.62
C ARG A 186 -30.14 9.93 -14.76
N HIS A 187 -29.93 11.21 -14.44
CA HIS A 187 -29.98 12.31 -15.41
C HIS A 187 -28.82 12.31 -16.42
N LEU A 188 -27.72 11.60 -16.14
CA LEU A 188 -26.58 11.48 -17.06
C LEU A 188 -26.86 10.54 -18.25
N GLY A 189 -27.96 9.79 -18.21
CA GLY A 189 -28.40 8.89 -19.27
C GLY A 189 -27.69 7.53 -19.25
N THR A 190 -28.39 6.50 -19.71
CA THR A 190 -27.92 5.10 -19.68
C THR A 190 -26.66 4.91 -20.52
N LYS A 191 -26.59 5.51 -21.71
CA LYS A 191 -25.43 5.39 -22.62
C LYS A 191 -24.11 5.80 -21.97
N ALA A 192 -24.11 6.88 -21.17
CA ALA A 192 -22.89 7.36 -20.51
C ALA A 192 -22.37 6.35 -19.47
N TRP A 193 -23.28 5.74 -18.71
CA TRP A 193 -22.96 4.67 -17.77
C TRP A 193 -22.55 3.37 -18.49
N ASP A 194 -23.20 3.03 -19.61
CA ASP A 194 -22.87 1.86 -20.41
C ASP A 194 -21.48 1.99 -21.05
N ASP A 195 -21.11 3.18 -21.54
CA ASP A 195 -19.78 3.46 -22.07
C ASP A 195 -18.70 3.40 -20.98
N LEU A 196 -19.00 3.88 -19.76
CA LEU A 196 -18.09 3.74 -18.62
C LEU A 196 -17.86 2.26 -18.25
N ASN A 197 -18.94 1.49 -18.09
CA ASN A 197 -18.87 0.09 -17.63
C ASN A 197 -18.27 -0.85 -18.68
N ASN A 198 -18.68 -0.71 -19.94
CA ASN A 198 -18.32 -1.67 -20.98
C ASN A 198 -17.06 -1.28 -21.77
N LYS A 199 -16.69 0.00 -21.77
CA LYS A 199 -15.57 0.53 -22.57
C LYS A 199 -14.55 1.33 -21.76
N GLY A 200 -14.79 1.58 -20.47
CA GLY A 200 -13.92 2.41 -19.64
C GLY A 200 -13.90 3.89 -20.04
N ILE A 201 -14.92 4.38 -20.76
CA ILE A 201 -14.97 5.77 -21.22
C ILE A 201 -15.64 6.63 -20.15
N LEU A 202 -14.88 7.54 -19.54
CA LEU A 202 -15.38 8.50 -18.57
C LEU A 202 -15.54 9.89 -19.19
N TYR A 203 -16.79 10.34 -19.36
CA TYR A 203 -17.08 11.68 -19.85
C TYR A 203 -16.86 12.74 -18.75
N SER A 204 -16.37 13.92 -19.11
CA SER A 204 -16.04 14.99 -18.14
C SER A 204 -17.22 15.43 -17.28
N GLN A 205 -18.45 15.37 -17.82
CA GLN A 205 -19.67 15.69 -17.08
C GLN A 205 -19.95 14.65 -15.98
N MET A 206 -19.69 13.37 -16.25
CA MET A 206 -19.80 12.31 -15.26
C MET A 206 -18.76 12.47 -14.17
N LEU A 207 -17.51 12.80 -14.54
CA LEU A 207 -16.44 13.02 -13.57
C LEU A 207 -16.81 14.12 -12.56
N LYS A 208 -17.31 15.27 -13.05
CA LYS A 208 -17.81 16.35 -12.17
C LYS A 208 -18.88 15.85 -11.22
N PHE A 209 -19.90 15.17 -11.76
CA PHE A 209 -20.99 14.62 -10.96
C PHE A 209 -20.51 13.60 -9.90
N ILE A 210 -19.60 12.69 -10.26
CA ILE A 210 -19.06 11.67 -9.34
C ILE A 210 -18.30 12.33 -8.19
N ILE A 211 -17.48 13.35 -8.49
CA ILE A 211 -16.72 14.09 -7.49
C ILE A 211 -17.63 14.92 -6.58
N GLU A 212 -18.69 15.53 -7.12
CA GLU A 212 -19.62 16.37 -6.34
C GLU A 212 -20.57 15.55 -5.46
N THR A 213 -20.74 14.25 -5.77
CA THR A 213 -21.71 13.38 -5.07
C THR A 213 -21.08 12.58 -3.92
N ASN A 214 -19.74 12.51 -3.84
CA ASN A 214 -18.98 11.81 -2.79
C ASN A 214 -18.21 12.80 -1.93
#